data_AF-B5WYS6-F1
#
_entry.id   AF-B5WYS6-F1
#
_cell.length_a   1.000
_cell.length_b   1.000
_cell.length_c   1.000
_cell.angle_alpha   90.00
_cell.angle_beta   90.00
_cell.angle_gamma   90.00
#
_symmetry.space_group_name_H-M   'P 1'
#
loop_
_entity.id
_entity.type
_entity.pdbx_description
1 polymer ?
#
loop_
_entity_poly.entity_id
_entity_poly.type
_entity_poly.pdbx_seq_one_letter_code
_entity_poly.pdbx_strand_id
1 'polypeptide(L)'
;FSIFSNNVTGKQTENNPNSSTSEVRSSDDSTILNNRKTHIQKFLKPVSTAINLTAEEVLNVHQQSVLNKILISNQTPLSLNNVVLTFSSTKHLVAAASTTAPNLEGKVTYNHTTSTIAQLNSLLKSTNTTIILTSEESRNPHHQSVLNKVLKPGQNLSSEMVNISFNSSTSELKIAVAKSCWTITGSEVVFNQISVTQDLSTFTHDDKNKAITVTQAEVTTQTQATVNKFLQTPDTLTLGTDVTITFNANERKATLTAAPNSTQAEGDNVVFTNVTVTVEKPQLNTFTHDDKNKAITVTQAEVTTQTQATVNKFLQTPDTLTLGTDVTITFNANERKATLTAAPNSTKVQGDNVVFTNVTVEKPALNTFTHDDKNKAITVTQAEVTSKDQNALNKFLKQAGSLTVNTDATIEFDTTNKKATLTAAQNSTKAQGSVVFTNVTVEKPALSQKLTEKELGQINARTQAAVKAAMLSKNTNLQNVDQNRFTITLDTDASKSNAKVTHPDFAGEVEVSFSVQLKLESILTSTQRDLGKLPERSVDAVRKALLTKKIISSLTPEQQQHLKIELIENKNEADISSSDFSGTIRITFSVQSY
;
A
#
# COMPACT_ATOMS: atom_id res chain seq x y z
N PHE A 1 -39.06 0.49 -17.84
CA PHE A 1 -39.95 -0.01 -16.78
C PHE A 1 -40.36 1.14 -15.87
N SER A 2 -41.54 1.69 -16.10
CA SER A 2 -42.66 1.76 -15.15
C SER A 2 -42.45 1.95 -13.63
N ILE A 3 -42.90 3.13 -13.17
CA ILE A 3 -43.65 3.52 -11.93
C ILE A 3 -43.02 3.57 -10.51
N PHE A 4 -43.56 4.56 -9.77
CA PHE A 4 -43.76 4.73 -8.31
C PHE A 4 -42.67 5.49 -7.50
N SER A 5 -43.02 6.38 -6.55
CA SER A 5 -44.36 6.65 -5.96
C SER A 5 -44.53 8.05 -5.33
N ASN A 6 -45.72 8.67 -5.52
CA ASN A 6 -46.51 9.51 -4.58
C ASN A 6 -45.83 10.76 -3.93
N ASN A 7 -46.48 11.76 -3.27
CA ASN A 7 -47.87 12.09 -2.89
C ASN A 7 -47.90 13.62 -2.53
N VAL A 8 -48.97 14.44 -2.45
CA VAL A 8 -50.44 14.39 -2.67
C VAL A 8 -50.86 15.74 -3.29
N THR A 9 -51.93 15.82 -4.11
CA THR A 9 -52.80 17.02 -4.16
C THR A 9 -54.26 16.61 -4.30
N GLY A 10 -55.21 17.32 -3.66
CA GLY A 10 -56.62 17.00 -3.85
C GLY A 10 -57.62 17.97 -3.25
N LYS A 11 -58.59 18.38 -4.07
CA LYS A 11 -60.03 18.25 -3.78
C LYS A 11 -60.86 18.41 -5.06
N GLN A 12 -61.93 17.63 -5.17
CA GLN A 12 -62.99 17.80 -6.16
C GLN A 12 -64.21 18.47 -5.51
N THR A 13 -64.97 19.20 -6.31
CA THR A 13 -66.44 19.37 -6.27
C THR A 13 -66.85 20.07 -7.58
N GLU A 14 -67.96 19.77 -8.27
CA GLU A 14 -68.83 18.58 -8.24
C GLU A 14 -69.75 18.57 -9.50
N ASN A 15 -70.45 17.46 -9.74
CA ASN A 15 -71.70 17.33 -10.52
C ASN A 15 -71.75 17.59 -12.05
N ASN A 16 -71.91 16.46 -12.76
CA ASN A 16 -72.66 16.23 -14.02
C ASN A 16 -74.19 16.50 -13.77
N PRO A 17 -75.17 16.39 -14.72
CA PRO A 17 -75.11 15.74 -16.04
C PRO A 17 -75.93 16.38 -17.20
N ASN A 18 -75.99 15.65 -18.33
CA ASN A 18 -77.01 15.69 -19.39
C ASN A 18 -77.06 16.94 -20.30
N SER A 19 -77.60 16.89 -21.52
CA SER A 19 -77.87 15.78 -22.47
C SER A 19 -78.18 16.40 -23.85
N SER A 20 -78.28 15.55 -24.88
CA SER A 20 -79.07 15.79 -26.10
C SER A 20 -78.50 16.78 -27.11
N THR A 21 -77.99 16.21 -28.21
CA THR A 21 -78.04 16.83 -29.53
C THR A 21 -79.45 17.30 -29.88
N SER A 22 -79.58 18.51 -30.42
CA SER A 22 -80.38 18.73 -31.63
C SER A 22 -80.12 20.11 -32.23
N GLU A 23 -80.49 20.25 -33.50
CA GLU A 23 -80.35 21.43 -34.35
C GLU A 23 -81.09 22.66 -33.79
N VAL A 24 -80.63 23.88 -34.14
CA VAL A 24 -81.53 24.91 -34.71
C VAL A 24 -80.76 26.01 -35.45
N ARG A 25 -81.10 26.14 -36.74
CA ARG A 25 -81.14 27.33 -37.63
C ARG A 25 -80.14 28.48 -37.45
N SER A 26 -79.46 28.76 -38.57
CA SER A 26 -79.12 30.12 -39.00
C SER A 26 -80.30 31.07 -38.85
N SER A 27 -80.06 32.26 -38.29
CA SER A 27 -80.99 33.38 -38.31
C SER A 27 -80.24 34.65 -38.69
N ASP A 28 -80.60 35.23 -39.83
CA ASP A 28 -80.08 36.51 -40.29
C ASP A 28 -80.66 37.65 -39.45
N ASP A 29 -79.87 38.27 -38.58
CA ASP A 29 -80.17 39.64 -38.13
C ASP A 29 -78.93 40.42 -37.64
N SER A 30 -78.18 41.00 -38.58
CA SER A 30 -77.18 42.04 -38.28
C SER A 30 -76.79 42.86 -39.52
N THR A 31 -77.76 43.21 -40.36
CA THR A 31 -77.62 44.42 -41.19
C THR A 31 -77.97 45.65 -40.33
N ILE A 32 -77.59 46.86 -40.76
CA ILE A 32 -77.76 48.10 -39.99
C ILE A 32 -76.88 48.20 -38.72
N LEU A 33 -75.56 48.16 -38.92
CA LEU A 33 -74.75 49.28 -38.39
C LEU A 33 -73.74 49.77 -39.44
N ASN A 34 -73.93 51.00 -39.89
CA ASN A 34 -73.19 51.60 -41.00
C ASN A 34 -71.83 52.15 -40.55
N ASN A 35 -70.92 51.25 -40.13
CA ASN A 35 -69.51 51.56 -39.93
C ASN A 35 -68.85 51.83 -41.28
N ARG A 36 -69.04 53.05 -41.79
CA ARG A 36 -68.34 53.60 -42.97
C ARG A 36 -66.83 53.62 -42.71
N LYS A 37 -66.15 52.53 -43.05
CA LYS A 37 -64.68 52.50 -43.07
C LYS A 37 -64.16 53.65 -43.91
N THR A 38 -63.16 54.36 -43.41
CA THR A 38 -62.65 55.52 -44.12
C THR A 38 -61.58 55.06 -45.10
N HIS A 39 -61.95 55.02 -46.38
CA HIS A 39 -61.05 54.62 -47.45
C HIS A 39 -59.78 55.50 -47.44
N ILE A 40 -58.60 54.87 -47.36
CA ILE A 40 -57.31 55.53 -47.05
C ILE A 40 -56.92 56.66 -48.03
N GLN A 41 -57.48 56.67 -49.24
CA GLN A 41 -57.29 57.71 -50.25
C GLN A 41 -57.67 59.11 -49.77
N LYS A 42 -58.46 59.26 -48.71
CA LYS A 42 -58.81 60.57 -48.12
C LYS A 42 -57.65 61.26 -47.38
N PHE A 43 -56.65 60.49 -46.94
CA PHE A 43 -55.48 60.96 -46.20
C PHE A 43 -54.19 60.96 -47.05
N LEU A 44 -54.29 60.47 -48.28
CA LEU A 44 -53.16 60.18 -49.17
C LEU A 44 -53.23 61.04 -50.44
N LYS A 45 -52.06 61.45 -50.94
CA LYS A 45 -51.96 62.29 -52.15
C LYS A 45 -52.58 61.60 -53.37
N PRO A 46 -53.05 62.33 -54.39
CA PRO A 46 -53.65 61.74 -55.59
C PRO A 46 -52.72 60.73 -56.28
N VAL A 47 -53.28 59.67 -56.89
CA VAL A 47 -52.54 58.60 -57.59
C VAL A 47 -51.60 59.07 -58.71
N SER A 48 -51.85 60.27 -59.24
CA SER A 48 -51.02 60.93 -60.26
C SER A 48 -49.72 61.54 -59.70
N THR A 49 -49.61 61.70 -58.38
CA THR A 49 -48.46 62.32 -57.70
C THR A 49 -47.17 61.55 -58.00
N ALA A 50 -46.14 62.27 -58.44
CA ALA A 50 -44.79 61.71 -58.57
C ALA A 50 -44.19 61.47 -57.17
N ILE A 51 -43.82 60.23 -56.88
CA ILE A 51 -43.21 59.84 -55.60
C ILE A 51 -41.75 59.46 -55.85
N ASN A 52 -40.82 60.18 -55.23
CA ASN A 52 -39.37 59.97 -55.42
C ASN A 52 -38.77 59.31 -54.17
N LEU A 53 -38.24 58.09 -54.32
CA LEU A 53 -37.69 57.27 -53.23
C LEU A 53 -36.16 57.16 -53.30
N THR A 54 -35.49 57.20 -52.15
CA THR A 54 -34.06 56.93 -52.00
C THR A 54 -33.80 55.42 -52.02
N ALA A 55 -32.55 55.00 -52.19
CA ALA A 55 -32.20 53.58 -52.20
C ALA A 55 -32.52 52.85 -50.88
N GLU A 56 -32.43 53.54 -49.74
CA GLU A 56 -32.81 53.02 -48.42
C GLU A 56 -34.33 52.82 -48.30
N GLU A 57 -35.12 53.75 -48.81
CA GLU A 57 -36.59 53.64 -48.91
C GLU A 57 -37.06 52.59 -49.92
N VAL A 58 -36.20 52.18 -50.84
CA VAL A 58 -36.47 51.12 -51.83
C VAL A 58 -36.12 49.73 -51.28
N LEU A 59 -35.07 49.64 -50.46
CA LEU A 59 -34.71 48.44 -49.70
C LEU A 59 -35.70 48.16 -48.56
N ASN A 60 -36.14 49.19 -47.85
CA ASN A 60 -37.18 49.10 -46.82
C ASN A 60 -38.30 50.11 -47.11
N VAL A 61 -39.33 49.67 -47.83
CA VAL A 61 -40.47 50.51 -48.23
C VAL A 61 -41.47 50.79 -47.10
N HIS A 62 -41.53 49.92 -46.09
CA HIS A 62 -42.44 50.08 -44.96
C HIS A 62 -41.76 50.84 -43.82
N GLN A 63 -41.53 52.14 -44.05
CA GLN A 63 -40.97 53.06 -43.08
C GLN A 63 -41.64 54.45 -43.15
N GLN A 64 -41.49 55.24 -42.08
CA GLN A 64 -42.22 56.49 -41.91
C GLN A 64 -41.82 57.59 -42.92
N SER A 65 -40.59 57.59 -43.44
CA SER A 65 -40.15 58.52 -44.50
C SER A 65 -40.96 58.36 -45.79
N VAL A 66 -41.19 57.11 -46.22
CA VAL A 66 -42.05 56.76 -47.37
C VAL A 66 -43.49 57.17 -47.12
N LEU A 67 -44.03 56.91 -45.91
CA LEU A 67 -45.38 57.31 -45.54
C LEU A 67 -45.56 58.84 -45.59
N ASN A 68 -44.58 59.59 -45.06
CA ASN A 68 -44.58 61.06 -45.08
C ASN A 68 -44.58 61.62 -46.52
N LYS A 69 -44.00 60.92 -47.50
CA LYS A 69 -44.02 61.34 -48.91
C LYS A 69 -45.39 61.21 -49.56
N ILE A 70 -46.25 60.31 -49.09
CA ILE A 70 -47.59 60.05 -49.65
C ILE A 70 -48.76 60.65 -48.85
N LEU A 71 -48.54 61.15 -47.64
CA LEU A 71 -49.58 61.81 -46.82
C LEU A 71 -49.98 63.19 -47.34
N ILE A 72 -51.27 63.56 -47.21
CA ILE A 72 -51.74 64.93 -47.43
C ILE A 72 -51.27 65.82 -46.27
N SER A 73 -50.62 66.93 -46.59
CA SER A 73 -50.20 67.93 -45.60
C SER A 73 -51.41 68.54 -44.86
N ASN A 74 -51.24 68.83 -43.57
CA ASN A 74 -52.22 69.50 -42.70
C ASN A 74 -53.52 68.72 -42.42
N GLN A 75 -53.52 67.40 -42.57
CA GLN A 75 -54.51 66.51 -41.96
C GLN A 75 -53.92 65.72 -40.78
N THR A 76 -54.76 65.11 -39.95
CA THR A 76 -54.34 64.09 -38.97
C THR A 76 -53.65 62.94 -39.73
N PRO A 77 -52.34 62.71 -39.55
CA PRO A 77 -51.60 61.78 -40.39
C PRO A 77 -51.92 60.32 -40.02
N LEU A 78 -51.95 59.45 -41.03
CA LEU A 78 -51.91 58.00 -40.79
C LEU A 78 -50.53 57.62 -40.24
N SER A 79 -50.50 56.74 -39.24
CA SER A 79 -49.26 56.12 -38.75
C SER A 79 -48.92 54.86 -39.56
N LEU A 80 -47.68 54.40 -39.45
CA LEU A 80 -47.22 53.18 -40.11
C LEU A 80 -48.08 51.94 -39.71
N ASN A 81 -48.57 51.89 -38.47
CA ASN A 81 -49.48 50.85 -37.98
C ASN A 81 -50.85 50.83 -38.69
N ASN A 82 -51.21 51.90 -39.40
CA ASN A 82 -52.48 52.02 -40.12
C ASN A 82 -52.38 51.65 -41.60
N VAL A 83 -51.17 51.61 -42.17
CA VAL A 83 -50.94 51.50 -43.61
C VAL A 83 -49.80 50.53 -43.92
N VAL A 84 -50.13 49.40 -44.53
CA VAL A 84 -49.12 48.53 -45.14
C VAL A 84 -48.60 49.20 -46.40
N LEU A 85 -47.28 49.40 -46.46
CA LEU A 85 -46.58 49.91 -47.63
C LEU A 85 -45.85 48.77 -48.32
N THR A 86 -46.08 48.59 -49.61
CA THR A 86 -45.40 47.59 -50.45
C THR A 86 -45.15 48.19 -51.84
N PHE A 87 -44.54 47.41 -52.73
CA PHE A 87 -44.51 47.71 -54.15
C PHE A 87 -45.35 46.69 -54.93
N SER A 88 -45.89 47.10 -56.08
CA SER A 88 -46.30 46.14 -57.10
C SER A 88 -45.07 45.48 -57.74
N SER A 89 -45.28 44.35 -58.42
CA SER A 89 -44.30 43.73 -59.33
C SER A 89 -43.86 44.64 -60.50
N THR A 90 -44.48 45.81 -60.66
CA THR A 90 -44.24 46.81 -61.71
C THR A 90 -43.63 48.11 -61.17
N LYS A 91 -42.99 48.08 -59.99
CA LYS A 91 -42.31 49.21 -59.33
C LYS A 91 -43.21 50.35 -58.80
N HIS A 92 -44.54 50.19 -58.80
CA HIS A 92 -45.42 51.23 -58.24
C HIS A 92 -45.49 51.10 -56.72
N LEU A 93 -45.30 52.19 -55.98
CA LEU A 93 -45.55 52.22 -54.55
C LEU A 93 -47.05 51.97 -54.29
N VAL A 94 -47.32 51.05 -53.37
CA VAL A 94 -48.66 50.66 -52.93
C VAL A 94 -48.80 51.01 -51.46
N ALA A 95 -49.84 51.78 -51.15
CA ALA A 95 -50.34 51.96 -49.79
C ALA A 95 -51.67 51.23 -49.67
N ALA A 96 -51.80 50.34 -48.68
CA ALA A 96 -53.03 49.62 -48.39
C ALA A 96 -53.40 49.78 -46.90
N ALA A 97 -54.69 49.80 -46.58
CA ALA A 97 -55.13 49.81 -45.19
C ALA A 97 -54.59 48.56 -44.47
N SER A 98 -53.99 48.75 -43.29
CA SER A 98 -53.56 47.61 -42.47
C SER A 98 -54.77 46.78 -42.04
N THR A 99 -54.64 45.45 -42.03
CA THR A 99 -55.65 44.55 -41.46
C THR A 99 -55.89 44.80 -39.98
N THR A 100 -54.93 45.43 -39.28
CA THR A 100 -55.04 45.86 -37.87
C THR A 100 -55.76 47.20 -37.68
N ALA A 101 -56.19 47.87 -38.75
CA ALA A 101 -56.91 49.15 -38.70
C ALA A 101 -58.40 48.97 -39.07
N PRO A 102 -59.27 48.53 -38.13
CA PRO A 102 -60.63 48.06 -38.44
C PRO A 102 -61.54 49.14 -39.05
N ASN A 103 -61.21 50.41 -38.85
CA ASN A 103 -61.90 51.61 -39.29
C ASN A 103 -61.38 52.20 -40.62
N LEU A 104 -60.38 51.59 -41.26
CA LEU A 104 -59.83 51.99 -42.56
C LEU A 104 -60.03 50.90 -43.62
N GLU A 105 -60.01 51.29 -44.90
CA GLU A 105 -60.09 50.34 -46.01
C GLU A 105 -59.43 50.83 -47.30
N GLY A 106 -59.32 49.91 -48.26
CA GLY A 106 -58.89 50.18 -49.64
C GLY A 106 -57.38 50.27 -49.84
N LYS A 107 -57.01 50.57 -51.09
CA LYS A 107 -55.63 50.61 -51.58
C LYS A 107 -55.43 51.79 -52.53
N VAL A 108 -54.25 52.37 -52.51
CA VAL A 108 -53.77 53.42 -53.43
C VAL A 108 -52.48 52.93 -54.08
N THR A 109 -52.39 53.06 -55.41
CA THR A 109 -51.20 52.69 -56.20
C THR A 109 -50.66 53.95 -56.88
N TYR A 110 -49.37 54.25 -56.69
CA TYR A 110 -48.71 55.42 -57.27
C TYR A 110 -47.99 55.05 -58.56
N ASN A 111 -48.68 55.27 -59.67
CA ASN A 111 -48.19 54.87 -61.00
C ASN A 111 -46.86 55.57 -61.37
N HIS A 112 -46.67 56.81 -60.90
CA HIS A 112 -45.45 57.62 -61.12
C HIS A 112 -44.48 57.54 -59.92
N THR A 113 -44.09 56.33 -59.52
CA THR A 113 -43.01 56.13 -58.54
C THR A 113 -41.66 56.15 -59.26
N THR A 114 -40.76 57.05 -58.85
CA THR A 114 -39.34 57.05 -59.27
C THR A 114 -38.45 56.69 -58.08
N SER A 115 -37.33 56.03 -58.35
CA SER A 115 -36.51 55.41 -57.30
C SER A 115 -35.03 55.50 -57.64
N THR A 116 -34.21 55.98 -56.70
CA THR A 116 -32.77 55.70 -56.72
C THR A 116 -32.54 54.25 -56.31
N ILE A 117 -31.84 53.49 -57.14
CA ILE A 117 -31.58 52.05 -56.94
C ILE A 117 -30.17 51.89 -56.36
N ALA A 118 -30.01 51.13 -55.28
CA ALA A 118 -28.69 50.84 -54.70
C ALA A 118 -27.86 49.92 -55.60
N GLN A 119 -26.54 50.11 -55.59
CA GLN A 119 -25.60 49.17 -56.19
C GLN A 119 -25.25 48.06 -55.18
N LEU A 120 -25.29 46.80 -55.58
CA LEU A 120 -25.02 45.65 -54.70
C LEU A 120 -23.68 45.80 -53.94
N ASN A 121 -22.62 46.20 -54.64
CA ASN A 121 -21.29 46.41 -54.06
C ASN A 121 -21.21 47.60 -53.08
N SER A 122 -22.18 48.53 -53.06
CA SER A 122 -22.24 49.57 -52.03
C SER A 122 -22.81 49.06 -50.70
N LEU A 123 -23.59 47.97 -50.71
CA LEU A 123 -24.22 47.37 -49.53
C LEU A 123 -23.34 46.31 -48.84
N LEU A 124 -22.47 45.65 -49.60
CA LEU A 124 -21.60 44.56 -49.14
C LEU A 124 -20.29 45.07 -48.51
N LYS A 125 -19.68 44.24 -47.65
CA LYS A 125 -18.33 44.43 -47.10
C LYS A 125 -17.28 44.38 -48.22
N SER A 126 -16.04 44.81 -47.93
CA SER A 126 -14.92 44.65 -48.86
C SER A 126 -14.71 43.17 -49.19
N THR A 127 -14.42 42.84 -50.45
CA THR A 127 -14.12 41.47 -50.90
C THR A 127 -12.86 40.86 -50.26
N ASN A 128 -12.00 41.71 -49.68
CA ASN A 128 -10.84 41.33 -48.85
C ASN A 128 -11.20 41.07 -47.38
N THR A 129 -12.49 41.02 -47.02
CA THR A 129 -12.94 40.65 -45.67
C THR A 129 -12.98 39.13 -45.55
N THR A 130 -12.32 38.57 -44.54
CA THR A 130 -12.44 37.15 -44.21
C THR A 130 -13.88 36.81 -43.78
N ILE A 131 -14.49 35.82 -44.42
CA ILE A 131 -15.85 35.35 -44.12
C ILE A 131 -15.75 33.89 -43.63
N ILE A 132 -16.21 33.65 -42.41
CA ILE A 132 -16.27 32.30 -41.82
C ILE A 132 -17.69 31.78 -41.97
N LEU A 133 -17.88 30.70 -42.72
CA LEU A 133 -19.15 29.98 -42.87
C LEU A 133 -19.17 28.75 -41.96
N THR A 134 -20.33 28.39 -41.43
CA THR A 134 -20.49 27.07 -40.79
C THR A 134 -20.50 25.94 -41.82
N SER A 135 -20.29 24.71 -41.37
CA SER A 135 -20.52 23.51 -42.19
C SER A 135 -21.96 23.45 -42.74
N GLU A 136 -22.94 24.02 -42.04
CA GLU A 136 -24.31 24.12 -42.54
C GLU A 136 -24.46 25.25 -43.59
N GLU A 137 -23.95 26.45 -43.31
CA GLU A 137 -24.01 27.60 -44.23
C GLU A 137 -23.24 27.39 -45.53
N SER A 138 -22.15 26.64 -45.51
CA SER A 138 -21.40 26.27 -46.71
C SER A 138 -22.14 25.25 -47.59
N ARG A 139 -23.04 24.44 -47.01
CA ARG A 139 -23.94 23.53 -47.74
C ARG A 139 -25.20 24.24 -48.23
N ASN A 140 -25.72 25.18 -47.43
CA ASN A 140 -26.91 25.98 -47.72
C ASN A 140 -26.58 27.48 -47.83
N PRO A 141 -25.82 27.91 -48.87
CA PRO A 141 -25.34 29.28 -48.99
C PRO A 141 -26.45 30.31 -49.26
N HIS A 142 -27.60 29.89 -49.79
CA HIS A 142 -28.76 30.76 -50.02
C HIS A 142 -29.58 31.00 -48.74
N HIS A 143 -28.90 31.42 -47.67
CA HIS A 143 -29.50 31.66 -46.36
C HIS A 143 -29.18 33.07 -45.84
N GLN A 144 -30.12 33.66 -45.09
CA GLN A 144 -29.99 35.05 -44.61
C GLN A 144 -28.78 35.23 -43.66
N SER A 145 -28.36 34.19 -42.93
CA SER A 145 -27.17 34.27 -42.07
C SER A 145 -25.88 34.49 -42.88
N VAL A 146 -25.73 33.80 -44.01
CA VAL A 146 -24.63 33.99 -44.96
C VAL A 146 -24.63 35.41 -45.53
N LEU A 147 -25.80 35.93 -45.90
CA LEU A 147 -25.95 37.30 -46.38
C LEU A 147 -25.56 38.32 -45.30
N ASN A 148 -26.00 38.12 -44.06
CA ASN A 148 -25.64 38.98 -42.92
C ASN A 148 -24.13 38.99 -42.65
N LYS A 149 -23.42 37.89 -42.95
CA LYS A 149 -21.95 37.83 -42.83
C LYS A 149 -21.23 38.68 -43.89
N VAL A 150 -21.81 38.91 -45.07
CA VAL A 150 -21.23 39.75 -46.15
C VAL A 150 -21.79 41.18 -46.24
N LEU A 151 -22.89 41.51 -45.56
CA LEU A 151 -23.45 42.88 -45.52
C LEU A 151 -22.64 43.84 -44.65
N LYS A 152 -22.59 45.13 -45.02
CA LYS A 152 -22.10 46.19 -44.12
C LYS A 152 -23.04 46.33 -42.90
N PRO A 153 -22.52 46.69 -41.71
CA PRO A 153 -23.36 46.96 -40.54
C PRO A 153 -24.49 47.96 -40.84
N GLY A 154 -25.68 47.67 -40.35
CA GLY A 154 -26.88 48.50 -40.54
C GLY A 154 -27.56 48.40 -41.91
N GLN A 155 -26.99 47.66 -42.89
CA GLN A 155 -27.67 47.41 -44.16
C GLN A 155 -28.71 46.28 -44.02
N ASN A 156 -29.87 46.46 -44.66
CA ASN A 156 -30.93 45.45 -44.71
C ASN A 156 -31.14 45.01 -46.17
N LEU A 157 -30.94 43.72 -46.44
CA LEU A 157 -31.13 43.09 -47.75
C LEU A 157 -31.61 41.65 -47.52
N SER A 158 -32.71 41.27 -48.16
CA SER A 158 -33.27 39.91 -48.11
C SER A 158 -32.50 38.96 -49.03
N SER A 159 -32.31 37.71 -48.60
CA SER A 159 -31.80 36.63 -49.45
C SER A 159 -32.67 36.35 -50.69
N GLU A 160 -33.93 36.81 -50.73
CA GLU A 160 -34.77 36.76 -51.94
C GLU A 160 -34.33 37.75 -53.03
N MET A 161 -33.62 38.82 -52.67
CA MET A 161 -33.18 39.87 -53.60
C MET A 161 -31.85 39.53 -54.32
N VAL A 162 -31.15 38.50 -53.85
CA VAL A 162 -29.83 38.09 -54.36
C VAL A 162 -29.76 36.57 -54.53
N ASN A 163 -29.03 36.13 -55.54
CA ASN A 163 -28.53 34.76 -55.60
C ASN A 163 -27.21 34.70 -54.83
N ILE A 164 -27.08 33.70 -53.97
CA ILE A 164 -25.88 33.45 -53.16
C ILE A 164 -25.44 32.01 -53.45
N SER A 165 -24.20 31.84 -53.88
CA SER A 165 -23.61 30.52 -54.11
C SER A 165 -22.19 30.47 -53.55
N PHE A 166 -21.83 29.31 -52.98
CA PHE A 166 -20.48 29.03 -52.49
C PHE A 166 -19.88 27.89 -53.31
N ASN A 167 -18.65 28.05 -53.77
CA ASN A 167 -17.87 26.99 -54.40
C ASN A 167 -16.71 26.61 -53.47
N SER A 168 -16.87 25.49 -52.76
CA SER A 168 -15.86 24.97 -51.83
C SER A 168 -14.54 24.59 -52.51
N SER A 169 -14.55 24.25 -53.80
CA SER A 169 -13.34 23.90 -54.57
C SER A 169 -12.49 25.11 -54.98
N THR A 170 -13.06 26.32 -54.97
CA THR A 170 -12.35 27.58 -55.27
C THR A 170 -12.33 28.56 -54.09
N SER A 171 -13.00 28.22 -52.99
CA SER A 171 -13.27 29.10 -51.84
C SER A 171 -13.89 30.45 -52.24
N GLU A 172 -14.73 30.46 -53.28
CA GLU A 172 -15.45 31.65 -53.75
C GLU A 172 -16.89 31.68 -53.19
N LEU A 173 -17.26 32.75 -52.50
CA LEU A 173 -18.66 33.08 -52.19
C LEU A 173 -19.12 34.21 -53.12
N LYS A 174 -20.15 33.92 -53.93
CA LYS A 174 -20.66 34.77 -55.02
C LYS A 174 -22.02 35.33 -54.66
N ILE A 175 -22.15 36.66 -54.71
CA ILE A 175 -23.40 37.39 -54.50
C ILE A 175 -23.77 38.10 -55.81
N ALA A 176 -24.92 37.74 -56.40
CA ALA A 176 -25.43 38.37 -57.62
C ALA A 176 -26.86 38.86 -57.42
N VAL A 177 -27.28 39.92 -58.11
CA VAL A 177 -28.68 40.39 -58.06
C VAL A 177 -29.62 39.32 -58.65
N ALA A 178 -30.68 38.96 -57.94
CA ALA A 178 -31.65 37.98 -58.44
C ALA A 178 -32.42 38.54 -59.64
N LYS A 179 -32.77 37.72 -60.64
CA LYS A 179 -33.47 38.17 -61.86
C LYS A 179 -34.87 38.76 -61.61
N SER A 180 -35.48 38.40 -60.49
CA SER A 180 -36.74 38.94 -59.97
C SER A 180 -36.57 40.26 -59.21
N CYS A 181 -35.36 40.57 -58.77
CA CYS A 181 -35.06 41.78 -58.01
C CYS A 181 -35.00 43.00 -58.93
N TRP A 182 -35.58 44.09 -58.47
CA TRP A 182 -35.61 45.37 -59.17
C TRP A 182 -35.28 46.56 -58.26
N THR A 183 -35.12 46.31 -56.95
CA THR A 183 -34.82 47.28 -55.87
C THR A 183 -33.33 47.61 -55.76
N ILE A 184 -32.46 46.71 -56.23
CA ILE A 184 -31.00 46.90 -56.36
C ILE A 184 -30.53 46.58 -57.78
N THR A 185 -29.29 46.97 -58.10
CA THR A 185 -28.62 46.68 -59.38
C THR A 185 -27.12 46.43 -59.18
N GLY A 186 -26.43 45.96 -60.21
CA GLY A 186 -24.98 45.75 -60.21
C GLY A 186 -24.55 44.37 -60.69
N SER A 187 -23.24 44.22 -60.88
CA SER A 187 -22.58 42.96 -61.23
C SER A 187 -22.49 42.00 -60.04
N GLU A 188 -22.13 40.75 -60.31
CA GLU A 188 -21.72 39.78 -59.29
C GLU A 188 -20.54 40.31 -58.46
N VAL A 189 -20.57 40.07 -57.15
CA VAL A 189 -19.50 40.36 -56.20
C VAL A 189 -18.97 39.04 -55.64
N VAL A 190 -17.67 38.82 -55.74
CA VAL A 190 -17.00 37.58 -55.32
C VAL A 190 -16.11 37.85 -54.09
N PHE A 191 -16.30 37.07 -53.03
CA PHE A 191 -15.44 37.03 -51.86
C PHE A 191 -14.55 35.79 -51.94
N ASN A 192 -13.22 36.00 -51.83
CA ASN A 192 -12.21 34.94 -52.02
C ASN A 192 -11.49 34.55 -50.71
N GLN A 193 -11.82 35.20 -49.59
CA GLN A 193 -11.29 34.87 -48.27
C GLN A 193 -12.33 34.12 -47.45
N ILE A 194 -12.74 32.95 -47.93
CA ILE A 194 -13.73 32.12 -47.26
C ILE A 194 -13.04 31.03 -46.45
N SER A 195 -13.43 30.90 -45.18
CA SER A 195 -13.08 29.77 -44.32
C SER A 195 -14.37 29.05 -43.92
N VAL A 196 -14.29 27.73 -43.73
CA VAL A 196 -15.43 26.91 -43.31
C VAL A 196 -15.04 26.16 -42.05
N THR A 197 -15.82 26.34 -40.97
CA THR A 197 -15.63 25.59 -39.72
C THR A 197 -16.00 24.12 -39.92
N GLN A 198 -15.24 23.24 -39.26
CA GLN A 198 -15.46 21.79 -39.27
C GLN A 198 -15.89 21.34 -37.87
N ASP A 199 -16.63 20.23 -37.80
CA ASP A 199 -17.04 19.66 -36.52
C ASP A 199 -15.82 19.23 -35.67
N LEU A 200 -15.83 19.54 -34.37
CA LEU A 200 -14.73 19.27 -33.44
C LEU A 200 -14.32 17.78 -33.39
N SER A 201 -15.20 16.86 -33.77
CA SER A 201 -14.86 15.45 -33.90
C SER A 201 -13.77 15.18 -34.96
N THR A 202 -13.68 15.97 -36.04
CA THR A 202 -12.69 15.75 -37.12
C THR A 202 -11.25 16.05 -36.69
N PHE A 203 -11.07 16.95 -35.73
CA PHE A 203 -9.76 17.32 -35.20
C PHE A 203 -9.29 16.42 -34.05
N THR A 204 -10.17 15.61 -33.45
CA THR A 204 -9.92 14.86 -32.21
C THR A 204 -9.79 13.35 -32.45
N HIS A 205 -8.91 12.64 -31.73
CA HIS A 205 -8.68 11.20 -31.90
C HIS A 205 -9.99 10.40 -32.01
N ASP A 206 -10.14 9.56 -33.04
CA ASP A 206 -11.39 8.80 -33.29
C ASP A 206 -11.77 7.90 -32.10
N ASP A 207 -10.79 7.16 -31.57
CA ASP A 207 -10.93 6.38 -30.35
C ASP A 207 -10.99 7.30 -29.11
N LYS A 208 -12.23 7.62 -28.69
CA LYS A 208 -12.50 8.40 -27.48
C LYS A 208 -12.16 7.63 -26.18
N ASN A 209 -11.88 6.32 -26.27
CA ASN A 209 -11.44 5.47 -25.16
C ASN A 209 -9.92 5.17 -25.20
N LYS A 210 -9.17 5.83 -26.10
CA LYS A 210 -7.71 5.79 -26.15
C LYS A 210 -7.13 6.19 -24.80
N ALA A 211 -6.18 5.40 -24.29
CA ALA A 211 -5.48 5.71 -23.05
C ALA A 211 -4.64 6.98 -23.22
N ILE A 212 -4.99 8.04 -22.48
CA ILE A 212 -4.29 9.34 -22.52
C ILE A 212 -3.81 9.67 -21.10
N THR A 213 -2.52 10.01 -20.97
CA THR A 213 -1.90 10.34 -19.69
C THR A 213 -1.58 11.83 -19.60
N VAL A 214 -2.09 12.47 -18.55
CA VAL A 214 -1.82 13.88 -18.20
C VAL A 214 -1.28 13.96 -16.79
N THR A 215 -0.43 14.93 -16.52
CA THR A 215 0.03 15.21 -15.15
C THR A 215 -1.01 16.02 -14.37
N GLN A 216 -0.94 15.97 -13.04
CA GLN A 216 -1.77 16.82 -12.17
C GLN A 216 -1.52 18.32 -12.42
N ALA A 217 -0.33 18.70 -12.91
CA ALA A 217 0.00 20.07 -13.31
C ALA A 217 -0.71 20.50 -14.60
N GLU A 218 -0.80 19.63 -15.61
CA GLU A 218 -1.55 19.90 -16.84
C GLU A 218 -3.07 19.99 -16.61
N VAL A 219 -3.58 19.29 -15.60
CA VAL A 219 -5.00 19.35 -15.19
C VAL A 219 -5.34 20.71 -14.56
N THR A 220 -4.43 21.31 -13.77
CA THR A 220 -4.64 22.62 -13.13
C THR A 220 -4.23 23.79 -14.01
N THR A 221 -3.18 23.63 -14.82
CA THR A 221 -2.63 24.65 -15.72
C THR A 221 -2.54 24.08 -17.12
N GLN A 222 -3.61 24.27 -17.88
CA GLN A 222 -3.76 23.71 -19.22
C GLN A 222 -2.84 24.41 -20.22
N THR A 223 -2.22 23.65 -21.12
CA THR A 223 -1.30 24.17 -22.15
C THR A 223 -1.66 23.64 -23.54
N GLN A 224 -1.10 24.23 -24.60
CA GLN A 224 -1.24 23.68 -25.95
C GLN A 224 -0.76 22.23 -26.04
N ALA A 225 0.34 21.89 -25.36
CA ALA A 225 0.85 20.52 -25.26
C ALA A 225 -0.16 19.56 -24.58
N THR A 226 -0.97 20.06 -23.63
CA THR A 226 -2.05 19.31 -23.00
C THR A 226 -3.19 19.03 -23.98
N VAL A 227 -3.61 20.01 -24.80
CA VAL A 227 -4.64 19.83 -25.84
C VAL A 227 -4.16 18.90 -26.95
N ASN A 228 -2.90 19.03 -27.39
CA ASN A 228 -2.31 18.20 -28.45
C ASN A 228 -2.34 16.69 -28.17
N LYS A 229 -2.51 16.26 -26.91
CA LYS A 229 -2.70 14.85 -26.52
C LYS A 229 -4.06 14.25 -26.95
N PHE A 230 -5.02 15.10 -27.33
CA PHE A 230 -6.39 14.73 -27.70
C PHE A 230 -6.70 14.94 -29.19
N LEU A 231 -5.84 15.68 -29.91
CA LEU A 231 -5.98 15.97 -31.34
C LEU A 231 -5.42 14.84 -32.22
N GLN A 232 -6.02 14.59 -33.38
CA GLN A 232 -5.48 13.61 -34.36
C GLN A 232 -4.09 14.00 -34.84
N THR A 233 -3.91 15.29 -35.11
CA THR A 233 -2.64 15.92 -35.47
C THR A 233 -2.40 17.09 -34.51
N PRO A 234 -1.24 17.16 -33.82
CA PRO A 234 -0.89 18.27 -32.95
C PRO A 234 -1.01 19.63 -33.62
N ASP A 235 -1.29 20.67 -32.83
CA ASP A 235 -1.29 22.08 -33.25
C ASP A 235 -2.29 22.44 -34.36
N THR A 236 -3.28 21.57 -34.63
CA THR A 236 -4.39 21.85 -35.56
C THR A 236 -5.46 22.76 -34.96
N LEU A 237 -5.62 22.80 -33.63
CA LEU A 237 -6.53 23.69 -32.91
C LEU A 237 -5.80 24.41 -31.78
N THR A 238 -6.02 25.71 -31.64
CA THR A 238 -5.36 26.55 -30.63
C THR A 238 -6.15 26.60 -29.33
N LEU A 239 -5.52 26.31 -28.19
CA LEU A 239 -6.13 26.44 -26.86
C LEU A 239 -6.60 27.89 -26.60
N GLY A 240 -7.86 28.05 -26.18
CA GLY A 240 -8.49 29.33 -25.86
C GLY A 240 -9.00 30.12 -27.07
N THR A 241 -8.46 29.89 -28.26
CA THR A 241 -8.92 30.54 -29.51
C THR A 241 -9.89 29.64 -30.28
N ASP A 242 -9.57 28.35 -30.41
CA ASP A 242 -10.39 27.38 -31.14
C ASP A 242 -11.09 26.37 -30.24
N VAL A 243 -10.43 25.97 -29.14
CA VAL A 243 -10.89 24.90 -28.26
C VAL A 243 -10.54 25.19 -26.81
N THR A 244 -11.39 24.72 -25.89
CA THR A 244 -11.13 24.68 -24.46
C THR A 244 -11.21 23.23 -23.97
N ILE A 245 -10.54 22.91 -22.87
CA ILE A 245 -10.55 21.56 -22.28
C ILE A 245 -10.96 21.63 -20.80
N THR A 246 -11.66 20.61 -20.33
CA THR A 246 -11.97 20.42 -18.90
C THR A 246 -11.68 18.99 -18.50
N PHE A 247 -11.32 18.78 -17.23
CA PHE A 247 -10.93 17.47 -16.68
C PHE A 247 -11.82 17.09 -15.51
N ASN A 248 -12.29 15.85 -15.50
CA ASN A 248 -12.94 15.23 -14.35
C ASN A 248 -12.14 13.97 -13.98
N ALA A 249 -11.17 14.16 -13.08
CA ALA A 249 -10.25 13.10 -12.66
C ALA A 249 -10.97 11.93 -11.97
N ASN A 250 -12.05 12.21 -11.23
CA ASN A 250 -12.85 11.20 -10.53
C ASN A 250 -13.54 10.24 -11.51
N GLU A 251 -14.00 10.75 -12.65
CA GLU A 251 -14.60 9.95 -13.73
C GLU A 251 -13.59 9.50 -14.79
N ARG A 252 -12.30 9.83 -14.64
CA ARG A 252 -11.23 9.57 -15.64
C ARG A 252 -11.54 10.17 -17.03
N LYS A 253 -12.20 11.34 -17.04
CA LYS A 253 -12.64 12.03 -18.26
C LYS A 253 -11.89 13.32 -18.54
N ALA A 254 -11.80 13.65 -19.82
CA ALA A 254 -11.56 15.01 -20.30
C ALA A 254 -12.58 15.36 -21.38
N THR A 255 -13.02 16.61 -21.43
CA THR A 255 -13.98 17.11 -22.42
C THR A 255 -13.37 18.29 -23.17
N LEU A 256 -13.32 18.19 -24.49
CA LEU A 256 -12.98 19.30 -25.38
C LEU A 256 -14.27 19.99 -25.86
N THR A 257 -14.24 21.32 -25.88
CA THR A 257 -15.37 22.18 -26.27
C THR A 257 -14.88 23.25 -27.24
N ALA A 258 -15.53 23.39 -28.39
CA ALA A 258 -15.21 24.41 -29.38
C ALA A 258 -15.41 25.82 -28.79
N ALA A 259 -14.49 26.74 -29.07
CA ALA A 259 -14.58 28.10 -28.59
C ALA A 259 -15.69 28.87 -29.34
N PRO A 260 -16.52 29.70 -28.66
CA PRO A 260 -17.67 30.36 -29.30
C PRO A 260 -17.38 31.28 -30.50
N ASN A 261 -16.11 31.60 -30.75
CA ASN A 261 -15.66 32.42 -31.88
C ASN A 261 -14.52 31.76 -32.66
N SER A 262 -14.35 30.43 -32.60
CA SER A 262 -13.34 29.72 -33.40
C SER A 262 -13.57 29.97 -34.89
N THR A 263 -12.47 30.04 -35.64
CA THR A 263 -12.51 30.12 -37.11
C THR A 263 -12.31 28.75 -37.77
N GLN A 264 -12.07 27.70 -36.96
CA GLN A 264 -11.69 26.36 -37.40
C GLN A 264 -12.68 25.26 -36.95
N ALA A 265 -13.13 25.30 -35.69
CA ALA A 265 -13.92 24.23 -35.08
C ALA A 265 -15.32 24.69 -34.62
N GLU A 266 -16.31 23.82 -34.76
CA GLU A 266 -17.68 23.98 -34.27
C GLU A 266 -18.27 22.65 -33.79
N GLY A 267 -19.56 22.60 -33.45
CA GLY A 267 -20.25 21.35 -33.11
C GLY A 267 -20.22 20.98 -31.63
N ASP A 268 -20.49 19.71 -31.34
CA ASP A 268 -20.71 19.18 -29.99
C ASP A 268 -19.42 18.91 -29.20
N ASN A 269 -19.57 18.81 -27.87
CA ASN A 269 -18.48 18.49 -26.94
C ASN A 269 -17.92 17.07 -27.16
N VAL A 270 -16.60 16.97 -27.34
CA VAL A 270 -15.90 15.68 -27.47
C VAL A 270 -15.43 15.21 -26.10
N VAL A 271 -15.98 14.09 -25.61
CA VAL A 271 -15.63 13.50 -24.31
C VAL A 271 -14.73 12.28 -24.48
N PHE A 272 -13.57 12.30 -23.81
CA PHE A 272 -12.64 11.17 -23.68
C PHE A 272 -12.82 10.46 -22.34
N THR A 273 -12.79 9.13 -22.32
CA THR A 273 -13.20 8.30 -21.15
C THR A 273 -12.09 7.50 -20.48
N ASN A 274 -10.86 7.54 -20.99
CA ASN A 274 -9.72 6.77 -20.48
C ASN A 274 -8.52 7.67 -20.15
N VAL A 275 -8.81 8.79 -19.50
CA VAL A 275 -7.81 9.79 -19.11
C VAL A 275 -7.25 9.43 -17.73
N THR A 276 -5.93 9.31 -17.66
CA THR A 276 -5.22 8.94 -16.43
C THR A 276 -4.40 10.12 -15.95
N VAL A 277 -4.71 10.63 -14.77
CA VAL A 277 -3.96 11.72 -14.13
C VAL A 277 -2.82 11.12 -13.32
N THR A 278 -1.58 11.49 -13.63
CA THR A 278 -0.39 11.12 -12.87
C THR A 278 0.07 12.25 -11.96
N VAL A 279 0.48 11.91 -10.74
CA VAL A 279 1.20 12.84 -9.86
C VAL A 279 2.69 12.59 -10.08
N GLU A 280 3.39 13.58 -10.61
CA GLU A 280 4.85 13.56 -10.68
C GLU A 280 5.42 13.84 -9.28
N LYS A 281 6.17 12.89 -8.73
CA LYS A 281 6.68 12.94 -7.35
C LYS A 281 8.21 13.03 -7.37
N PRO A 282 8.85 13.85 -6.51
CA PRO A 282 10.29 13.80 -6.33
C PRO A 282 10.77 12.43 -5.85
N GLN A 283 12.04 12.14 -6.12
CA GLN A 283 12.69 10.87 -5.80
C GLN A 283 13.09 10.82 -4.31
N LEU A 284 13.02 9.65 -3.66
CA LEU A 284 13.30 9.50 -2.23
C LEU A 284 14.71 9.96 -1.80
N ASN A 285 15.67 9.93 -2.73
CA ASN A 285 17.01 10.45 -2.49
C ASN A 285 17.05 11.97 -2.25
N THR A 286 16.09 12.76 -2.76
CA THR A 286 16.05 14.23 -2.58
C THR A 286 15.47 14.68 -1.23
N PHE A 287 14.88 13.76 -0.46
CA PHE A 287 14.37 14.05 0.89
C PHE A 287 15.32 13.57 2.00
N THR A 288 16.36 12.81 1.66
CA THR A 288 17.24 12.10 2.61
C THR A 288 18.65 12.69 2.61
N HIS A 289 19.33 12.74 3.77
CA HIS A 289 20.69 13.31 3.91
C HIS A 289 21.61 12.86 2.76
N ASP A 290 22.30 13.78 2.08
CA ASP A 290 23.09 13.46 0.88
C ASP A 290 24.22 12.47 1.16
N ASP A 291 24.94 12.67 2.26
CA ASP A 291 25.89 11.70 2.80
C ASP A 291 25.16 10.51 3.42
N LYS A 292 25.03 9.44 2.63
CA LYS A 292 24.44 8.15 3.07
C LYS A 292 25.36 7.37 4.03
N ASN A 293 26.61 7.81 4.21
CA ASN A 293 27.58 7.25 5.16
C ASN A 293 27.74 8.12 6.43
N LYS A 294 26.92 9.16 6.57
CA LYS A 294 26.81 9.98 7.78
C LYS A 294 26.55 9.08 8.99
N ALA A 295 27.30 9.30 10.07
CA ALA A 295 27.10 8.58 11.32
C ALA A 295 25.72 8.94 11.91
N ILE A 296 24.84 7.95 12.05
CA ILE A 296 23.50 8.11 12.61
C ILE A 296 23.32 7.12 13.77
N THR A 297 22.97 7.63 14.95
CA THR A 297 22.71 6.81 16.14
C THR A 297 21.21 6.65 16.38
N VAL A 298 20.77 5.41 16.48
CA VAL A 298 19.42 5.02 16.90
C VAL A 298 19.51 4.15 18.14
N THR A 299 18.53 4.23 19.03
CA THR A 299 18.44 3.31 20.17
C THR A 299 17.84 1.97 19.72
N GLN A 300 18.12 0.90 20.45
CA GLN A 300 17.48 -0.41 20.20
C GLN A 300 15.93 -0.34 20.25
N ALA A 301 15.36 0.59 21.03
CA ALA A 301 13.93 0.81 21.10
C ALA A 301 13.35 1.38 19.79
N GLU A 302 14.06 2.31 19.14
CA GLU A 302 13.68 2.87 17.82
C GLU A 302 13.78 1.83 16.69
N VAL A 303 14.68 0.84 16.83
CA VAL A 303 14.81 -0.27 15.89
C VAL A 303 13.60 -1.22 15.96
N THR A 304 13.09 -1.50 17.16
CA THR A 304 11.92 -2.37 17.37
C THR A 304 10.59 -1.63 17.21
N THR A 305 10.54 -0.34 17.55
CA THR A 305 9.34 0.49 17.57
C THR A 305 9.66 1.82 16.89
N GLN A 306 9.51 1.82 15.58
CA GLN A 306 9.86 2.96 14.72
C GLN A 306 8.92 4.14 14.96
N THR A 307 9.47 5.35 15.00
CA THR A 307 8.69 6.59 15.21
C THR A 307 9.00 7.62 14.11
N GLN A 308 8.18 8.67 14.00
CA GLN A 308 8.49 9.80 13.12
C GLN A 308 9.84 10.43 13.48
N ALA A 309 10.17 10.56 14.78
CA ALA A 309 11.46 11.05 15.25
C ALA A 309 12.63 10.15 14.79
N THR A 310 12.41 8.84 14.68
CA THR A 310 13.39 7.89 14.13
C THR A 310 13.62 8.13 12.63
N VAL A 311 12.57 8.34 11.84
CA VAL A 311 12.67 8.66 10.41
C VAL A 311 13.35 10.02 10.18
N ASN A 312 13.02 11.02 11.00
CA ASN A 312 13.58 12.37 10.90
C ASN A 312 15.11 12.41 11.05
N LYS A 313 15.76 11.38 11.64
CA LYS A 313 17.23 11.24 11.69
C LYS A 313 17.89 10.97 10.33
N PHE A 314 17.11 10.61 9.31
CA PHE A 314 17.56 10.24 7.96
C PHE A 314 17.14 11.26 6.88
N LEU A 315 16.18 12.14 7.19
CA LEU A 315 15.68 13.18 6.29
C LEU A 315 16.60 14.42 6.30
N GLN A 316 16.70 15.14 5.18
CA GLN A 316 17.41 16.43 5.14
C GLN A 316 16.75 17.46 6.06
N THR A 317 15.42 17.52 5.97
CA THR A 317 14.54 18.37 6.77
C THR A 317 13.53 17.46 7.48
N PRO A 318 13.42 17.51 8.82
CA PRO A 318 12.44 16.76 9.59
C PRO A 318 11.01 16.94 9.07
N ASP A 319 10.17 15.91 9.28
CA ASP A 319 8.72 15.92 9.05
C ASP A 319 8.25 16.20 7.60
N THR A 320 9.18 16.26 6.64
CA THR A 320 8.85 16.34 5.20
C THR A 320 8.12 15.09 4.71
N LEU A 321 8.53 13.90 5.15
CA LEU A 321 7.93 12.60 4.83
C LEU A 321 7.40 11.90 6.09
N THR A 322 6.16 11.44 6.04
CA THR A 322 5.45 10.80 7.16
C THR A 322 5.70 9.29 7.19
N LEU A 323 6.07 8.75 8.35
CA LEU A 323 6.20 7.30 8.56
C LEU A 323 4.86 6.58 8.32
N GLY A 324 4.89 5.48 7.56
CA GLY A 324 3.73 4.66 7.21
C GLY A 324 2.91 5.20 6.03
N THR A 325 2.79 6.51 5.87
CA THR A 325 2.05 7.14 4.76
C THR A 325 2.93 7.46 3.56
N ASP A 326 4.12 8.03 3.78
CA ASP A 326 5.06 8.40 2.72
C ASP A 326 6.25 7.44 2.61
N VAL A 327 6.75 6.98 3.75
CA VAL A 327 7.94 6.11 3.83
C VAL A 327 7.80 5.05 4.90
N THR A 328 8.50 3.94 4.72
CA THR A 328 8.85 3.00 5.80
C THR A 328 10.36 2.98 5.98
N ILE A 329 10.82 2.49 7.14
CA ILE A 329 12.24 2.27 7.43
C ILE A 329 12.47 0.83 7.88
N THR A 330 13.64 0.28 7.59
CA THR A 330 14.10 -1.01 8.12
C THR A 330 15.53 -0.90 8.59
N PHE A 331 15.93 -1.75 9.54
CA PHE A 331 17.26 -1.72 10.16
C PHE A 331 17.92 -3.09 10.06
N ASN A 332 19.19 -3.11 9.65
CA ASN A 332 20.05 -4.28 9.72
C ASN A 332 21.25 -3.93 10.62
N ALA A 333 21.11 -4.23 11.90
CA ALA A 333 22.11 -3.90 12.91
C ALA A 333 23.45 -4.64 12.68
N ASN A 334 23.43 -5.83 12.09
CA ASN A 334 24.62 -6.62 11.79
C ASN A 334 25.47 -5.95 10.68
N GLU A 335 24.81 -5.40 9.67
CA GLU A 335 25.46 -4.66 8.59
C GLU A 335 25.64 -3.16 8.89
N ARG A 336 25.20 -2.68 10.07
CA ARG A 336 25.16 -1.26 10.46
C ARG A 336 24.39 -0.38 9.47
N LYS A 337 23.30 -0.92 8.91
CA LYS A 337 22.48 -0.26 7.89
C LYS A 337 21.08 0.13 8.37
N ALA A 338 20.55 1.18 7.77
CA ALA A 338 19.11 1.43 7.71
C ALA A 338 18.70 1.70 6.26
N THR A 339 17.50 1.26 5.88
CA THR A 339 16.96 1.44 4.53
C THR A 339 15.63 2.16 4.64
N LEU A 340 15.50 3.33 4.01
CA LEU A 340 14.22 3.99 3.79
C LEU A 340 13.63 3.51 2.45
N THR A 341 12.32 3.28 2.44
CA THR A 341 11.55 2.82 1.28
C THR A 341 10.35 3.75 1.09
N ALA A 342 10.08 4.18 -0.15
CA ALA A 342 8.88 4.96 -0.44
C ALA A 342 7.63 4.07 -0.30
N ALA A 343 6.61 4.55 0.41
CA ALA A 343 5.36 3.83 0.53
C ALA A 343 4.65 3.79 -0.85
N PRO A 344 4.13 2.64 -1.32
CA PRO A 344 3.54 2.53 -2.66
C PRO A 344 2.42 3.54 -2.95
N ASN A 345 1.69 3.93 -1.89
CA ASN A 345 0.55 4.84 -1.96
C ASN A 345 0.91 6.29 -1.55
N SER A 346 2.19 6.64 -1.34
CA SER A 346 2.58 8.02 -1.00
C SER A 346 2.14 8.98 -2.09
N THR A 347 1.64 10.15 -1.68
CA THR A 347 1.34 11.26 -2.60
C THR A 347 2.54 12.19 -2.78
N LYS A 348 3.55 12.16 -1.90
CA LYS A 348 4.69 13.08 -1.89
C LYS A 348 5.95 12.56 -2.59
N VAL A 349 6.21 11.25 -2.56
CA VAL A 349 7.52 10.68 -2.93
C VAL A 349 7.40 9.39 -3.75
N GLN A 350 8.42 9.09 -4.55
CA GLN A 350 8.60 7.82 -5.27
C GLN A 350 10.08 7.44 -5.36
N GLY A 351 10.39 6.34 -6.06
CA GLY A 351 11.77 5.96 -6.37
C GLY A 351 12.33 4.83 -5.51
N ASP A 352 13.61 4.53 -5.77
CA ASP A 352 14.32 3.41 -5.16
C ASP A 352 14.63 3.60 -3.67
N ASN A 353 14.92 2.49 -3.01
CA ASN A 353 15.32 2.42 -1.62
C ASN A 353 16.61 3.22 -1.33
N VAL A 354 16.59 4.05 -0.29
CA VAL A 354 17.78 4.78 0.17
C VAL A 354 18.42 4.02 1.34
N VAL A 355 19.62 3.49 1.12
CA VAL A 355 20.38 2.73 2.12
C VAL A 355 21.44 3.62 2.77
N PHE A 356 21.45 3.66 4.09
CA PHE A 356 22.47 4.30 4.94
C PHE A 356 23.42 3.24 5.50
N THR A 357 24.73 3.52 5.54
CA THR A 357 25.78 2.51 5.81
C THR A 357 26.55 2.67 7.12
N ASN A 358 26.25 3.71 7.91
CA ASN A 358 26.96 4.03 9.16
C ASN A 358 25.99 4.22 10.34
N VAL A 359 24.99 3.33 10.42
CA VAL A 359 23.94 3.36 11.43
C VAL A 359 24.37 2.55 12.64
N THR A 360 24.42 3.20 13.80
CA THR A 360 24.88 2.58 15.05
C THR A 360 23.70 2.42 16.00
N VAL A 361 23.50 1.21 16.50
CA VAL A 361 22.41 0.89 17.44
C VAL A 361 22.92 0.94 18.87
N GLU A 362 22.49 1.96 19.62
CA GLU A 362 22.78 2.10 21.04
C GLU A 362 21.90 1.16 21.88
N LYS A 363 22.55 0.41 22.78
CA LYS A 363 21.91 -0.59 23.64
C LYS A 363 22.00 -0.14 25.11
N PRO A 364 20.97 -0.34 25.93
CA PRO A 364 21.08 -0.16 27.38
C PRO A 364 22.22 -1.00 27.97
N ALA A 365 22.92 -0.45 28.97
CA ALA A 365 23.96 -1.19 29.69
C ALA A 365 23.33 -2.20 30.66
N LEU A 366 24.01 -3.32 30.93
CA LEU A 366 23.44 -4.42 31.74
C LEU A 366 22.89 -3.98 33.11
N ASN A 367 23.46 -2.94 33.72
CA ASN A 367 22.99 -2.38 34.99
C ASN A 367 21.55 -1.84 34.96
N THR A 368 20.95 -1.58 33.80
CA THR A 368 19.52 -1.25 33.72
C THR A 368 18.63 -2.47 33.97
N PHE A 369 19.11 -3.68 33.67
CA PHE A 369 18.37 -4.94 33.81
C PHE A 369 18.69 -5.72 35.09
N THR A 370 19.91 -5.60 35.61
CA THR A 370 20.36 -6.30 36.83
C THR A 370 20.01 -5.54 38.11
N HIS A 371 19.93 -6.21 39.26
CA HIS A 371 19.74 -5.54 40.56
C HIS A 371 20.77 -4.40 40.79
N ASP A 372 20.29 -3.28 41.35
CA ASP A 372 21.11 -2.08 41.58
C ASP A 372 22.14 -2.28 42.71
N ASP A 373 21.75 -2.95 43.79
CA ASP A 373 22.68 -3.39 44.83
C ASP A 373 23.43 -4.65 44.40
N LYS A 374 24.73 -4.49 44.11
CA LYS A 374 25.64 -5.55 43.72
C LYS A 374 26.17 -6.39 44.90
N ASN A 375 26.03 -5.87 46.13
CA ASN A 375 26.34 -6.56 47.38
C ASN A 375 25.11 -7.31 47.95
N LYS A 376 23.95 -7.24 47.28
CA LYS A 376 22.75 -7.99 47.65
C LYS A 376 23.07 -9.47 47.79
N ALA A 377 22.66 -10.09 48.89
CA ALA A 377 22.79 -11.52 49.09
C ALA A 377 21.96 -12.28 48.05
N ILE A 378 22.60 -13.13 47.24
CA ILE A 378 21.96 -13.93 46.20
C ILE A 378 22.38 -15.39 46.38
N THR A 379 21.40 -16.27 46.64
CA THR A 379 21.65 -17.72 46.79
C THR A 379 21.32 -18.46 45.49
N VAL A 380 22.36 -19.08 44.92
CA VAL A 380 22.27 -20.02 43.81
C VAL A 380 22.48 -21.43 44.32
N THR A 381 21.89 -22.42 43.67
CA THR A 381 22.14 -23.84 43.94
C THR A 381 23.40 -24.30 43.21
N GLN A 382 24.01 -25.37 43.70
CA GLN A 382 25.14 -26.01 43.02
C GLN A 382 24.79 -26.52 41.61
N ALA A 383 23.51 -26.80 41.35
CA ALA A 383 23.03 -27.13 40.00
C ALA A 383 23.08 -25.91 39.07
N GLU A 384 22.52 -24.77 39.50
CA GLU A 384 22.53 -23.49 38.76
C GLU A 384 23.95 -22.99 38.45
N VAL A 385 24.92 -23.24 39.35
CA VAL A 385 26.34 -22.92 39.14
C VAL A 385 26.94 -23.71 37.98
N THR A 386 26.53 -24.98 37.82
CA THR A 386 27.04 -25.88 36.77
C THR A 386 26.28 -25.72 35.46
N SER A 387 24.95 -25.55 35.50
CA SER A 387 24.10 -25.38 34.31
C SER A 387 24.19 -23.98 33.71
N LYS A 388 24.42 -22.95 34.53
CA LYS A 388 24.39 -21.53 34.16
C LYS A 388 23.09 -21.16 33.41
N ASP A 389 21.97 -21.72 33.86
CA ASP A 389 20.68 -21.65 33.17
C ASP A 389 19.88 -20.35 33.43
N GLN A 390 18.66 -20.27 32.89
CA GLN A 390 17.80 -19.11 33.01
C GLN A 390 17.31 -18.85 34.46
N ASN A 391 17.21 -19.87 35.32
CA ASN A 391 16.88 -19.69 36.73
C ASN A 391 18.05 -19.05 37.47
N ALA A 392 19.28 -19.50 37.15
CA ALA A 392 20.50 -18.86 37.60
C ALA A 392 20.54 -17.37 37.17
N LEU A 393 20.21 -17.07 35.91
CA LEU A 393 20.17 -15.68 35.41
C LEU A 393 19.12 -14.82 36.11
N ASN A 394 17.90 -15.33 36.24
CA ASN A 394 16.76 -14.59 36.79
C ASN A 394 17.01 -14.05 38.21
N LYS A 395 17.85 -14.72 39.01
CA LYS A 395 18.23 -14.30 40.38
C LYS A 395 19.05 -13.00 40.44
N PHE A 396 19.61 -12.54 39.32
CA PHE A 396 20.39 -11.30 39.22
C PHE A 396 19.63 -10.14 38.55
N LEU A 397 18.45 -10.40 37.96
CA LEU A 397 17.67 -9.43 37.20
C LEU A 397 16.66 -8.68 38.10
N LYS A 398 16.39 -7.41 37.79
CA LYS A 398 15.27 -6.65 38.41
C LYS A 398 13.92 -7.30 38.10
N GLN A 399 13.80 -7.88 36.90
CA GLN A 399 12.63 -8.60 36.42
C GLN A 399 13.08 -9.90 35.75
N ALA A 400 12.59 -11.05 36.24
CA ALA A 400 12.86 -12.36 35.64
C ALA A 400 12.43 -12.38 34.15
N GLY A 401 13.21 -13.04 33.30
CA GLY A 401 12.96 -13.13 31.85
C GLY A 401 13.22 -11.87 31.02
N SER A 402 13.62 -10.74 31.64
CA SER A 402 13.99 -9.53 30.89
C SER A 402 15.19 -9.74 29.95
N LEU A 403 16.16 -10.56 30.38
CA LEU A 403 17.29 -11.04 29.57
C LEU A 403 17.25 -12.57 29.47
N THR A 404 17.55 -13.10 28.29
CA THR A 404 17.65 -14.54 28.00
C THR A 404 19.11 -14.99 28.08
N VAL A 405 19.39 -16.11 28.74
CA VAL A 405 20.75 -16.63 28.90
C VAL A 405 21.35 -17.08 27.56
N ASN A 406 22.65 -16.82 27.37
CA ASN A 406 23.44 -17.00 26.14
C ASN A 406 23.01 -16.17 24.92
N THR A 407 21.73 -15.76 24.81
CA THR A 407 21.25 -14.83 23.78
C THR A 407 21.51 -13.37 24.12
N ASP A 408 21.18 -12.96 25.35
CA ASP A 408 21.36 -11.58 25.82
C ASP A 408 22.53 -11.42 26.79
N ALA A 409 22.73 -12.40 27.68
CA ALA A 409 23.79 -12.36 28.69
C ALA A 409 24.31 -13.76 29.04
N THR A 410 25.58 -13.86 29.39
CA THR A 410 26.21 -15.05 29.98
C THR A 410 26.52 -14.80 31.46
N ILE A 411 26.71 -15.88 32.23
CA ILE A 411 27.05 -15.84 33.66
C ILE A 411 28.34 -16.62 33.89
N GLU A 412 29.26 -16.08 34.68
CA GLU A 412 30.38 -16.82 35.25
C GLU A 412 30.35 -16.78 36.77
N PHE A 413 30.65 -17.91 37.43
CA PHE A 413 30.55 -18.07 38.89
C PHE A 413 31.93 -18.29 39.51
N ASP A 414 32.39 -17.33 40.31
CA ASP A 414 33.56 -17.47 41.16
C ASP A 414 33.09 -17.82 42.59
N THR A 415 32.91 -19.12 42.81
CA THR A 415 32.43 -19.68 44.08
C THR A 415 33.43 -19.56 45.22
N THR A 416 34.71 -19.31 44.91
CA THR A 416 35.78 -19.06 45.90
C THR A 416 35.67 -17.65 46.46
N ASN A 417 35.52 -16.64 45.61
CA ASN A 417 35.40 -15.23 46.02
C ASN A 417 33.94 -14.77 46.23
N LYS A 418 32.96 -15.69 46.19
CA LYS A 418 31.52 -15.42 46.33
C LYS A 418 30.97 -14.41 45.31
N LYS A 419 31.43 -14.51 44.06
CA LYS A 419 31.06 -13.59 42.97
C LYS A 419 30.30 -14.29 41.85
N ALA A 420 29.47 -13.53 41.15
CA ALA A 420 28.97 -13.87 39.84
C ALA A 420 29.16 -12.68 38.89
N THR A 421 29.59 -12.94 37.65
CA THR A 421 29.76 -11.93 36.63
C THR A 421 28.76 -12.17 35.51
N LEU A 422 27.86 -11.22 35.29
CA LEU A 422 26.98 -11.18 34.13
C LEU A 422 27.65 -10.36 33.03
N THR A 423 27.77 -10.90 31.83
CA THR A 423 28.36 -10.20 30.69
C THR A 423 27.40 -10.26 29.51
N ALA A 424 27.20 -9.14 28.80
CA ALA A 424 26.32 -9.11 27.65
C ALA A 424 26.88 -10.03 26.55
N ALA A 425 26.01 -10.87 25.98
CA ALA A 425 26.41 -11.74 24.88
C ALA A 425 26.85 -10.88 23.69
N GLN A 426 27.90 -11.30 22.96
CA GLN A 426 28.48 -10.54 21.85
C GLN A 426 27.43 -10.10 20.81
N ASN A 427 26.44 -10.96 20.57
CA ASN A 427 25.35 -10.74 19.62
C ASN A 427 24.02 -10.33 20.29
N SER A 428 24.03 -9.96 21.58
CA SER A 428 22.84 -9.46 22.28
C SER A 428 22.27 -8.25 21.55
N THR A 429 20.98 -8.26 21.25
CA THR A 429 20.28 -7.08 20.75
C THR A 429 19.88 -6.16 21.90
N LYS A 430 19.53 -6.69 23.09
CA LYS A 430 18.98 -5.93 24.21
C LYS A 430 20.00 -5.15 25.04
N ALA A 431 21.24 -5.65 25.21
CA ALA A 431 22.15 -5.17 26.26
C ALA A 431 23.61 -5.04 25.83
N GLN A 432 24.39 -4.29 26.62
CA GLN A 432 25.86 -4.21 26.50
C GLN A 432 26.58 -4.12 27.86
N GLY A 433 27.88 -4.38 27.88
CA GLY A 433 28.74 -4.27 29.07
C GLY A 433 28.76 -5.52 29.97
N SER A 434 29.14 -5.33 31.23
CA SER A 434 29.28 -6.40 32.24
C SER A 434 28.95 -5.87 33.65
N VAL A 435 28.46 -6.74 34.53
CA VAL A 435 28.10 -6.45 35.93
C VAL A 435 28.60 -7.58 36.83
N VAL A 436 29.35 -7.22 37.87
CA VAL A 436 29.83 -8.16 38.90
C VAL A 436 28.99 -8.01 40.18
N PHE A 437 28.53 -9.15 40.70
CA PHE A 437 27.93 -9.32 42.02
C PHE A 437 28.93 -9.92 43.00
N THR A 438 28.86 -9.54 44.27
CA THR A 438 29.93 -9.74 45.26
C THR A 438 29.50 -10.48 46.53
N ASN A 439 28.23 -10.90 46.63
CA ASN A 439 27.67 -11.59 47.78
C ASN A 439 26.83 -12.81 47.34
N VAL A 440 27.45 -13.68 46.54
CA VAL A 440 26.80 -14.84 45.92
C VAL A 440 27.14 -16.10 46.72
N THR A 441 26.12 -16.71 47.32
CA THR A 441 26.24 -17.94 48.12
C THR A 441 25.74 -19.16 47.35
N VAL A 442 26.48 -20.27 47.44
CA VAL A 442 26.12 -21.54 46.79
C VAL A 442 25.50 -22.49 47.81
N GLU A 443 24.21 -22.76 47.66
CA GLU A 443 23.50 -23.82 48.36
C GLU A 443 23.85 -25.19 47.74
N LYS A 444 24.29 -26.13 48.59
CA LYS A 444 24.71 -27.47 48.17
C LYS A 444 23.75 -28.52 48.73
N PRO A 445 23.21 -29.44 47.91
CA PRO A 445 22.39 -30.53 48.41
C PRO A 445 23.18 -31.41 49.39
N ALA A 446 22.53 -31.95 50.42
CA ALA A 446 23.19 -32.77 51.43
C ALA A 446 23.66 -34.11 50.84
N LEU A 447 24.92 -34.50 51.09
CA LEU A 447 25.48 -35.75 50.58
C LEU A 447 24.72 -36.97 51.10
N SER A 448 24.21 -36.89 52.34
CA SER A 448 23.39 -37.93 52.98
C SER A 448 22.02 -38.18 52.33
N GLN A 449 21.55 -37.28 51.45
CA GLN A 449 20.35 -37.51 50.63
C GLN A 449 20.67 -38.20 49.29
N LYS A 450 21.95 -38.39 48.97
CA LYS A 450 22.41 -39.01 47.71
C LYS A 450 23.27 -40.26 47.95
N LEU A 451 23.93 -40.37 49.11
CA LEU A 451 24.56 -41.59 49.59
C LEU A 451 23.63 -42.21 50.65
N THR A 452 22.65 -42.98 50.17
CA THR A 452 21.64 -43.65 50.99
C THR A 452 22.12 -45.01 51.50
N GLU A 453 22.77 -45.78 50.64
CA GLU A 453 23.32 -47.10 50.96
C GLU A 453 24.71 -46.95 51.60
N LYS A 454 24.74 -46.99 52.93
CA LYS A 454 25.96 -46.83 53.75
C LYS A 454 26.63 -48.16 54.06
N GLU A 455 25.86 -49.25 54.16
CA GLU A 455 26.34 -50.61 54.33
C GLU A 455 26.80 -51.17 52.97
N LEU A 456 28.09 -51.01 52.68
CA LEU A 456 28.69 -51.41 51.40
C LEU A 456 28.81 -52.93 51.25
N GLY A 457 28.80 -53.67 52.36
CA GLY A 457 29.00 -55.12 52.40
C GLY A 457 30.48 -55.50 52.33
N GLN A 458 30.77 -56.69 51.79
CA GLN A 458 32.15 -57.20 51.73
C GLN A 458 32.93 -56.58 50.56
N ILE A 459 34.15 -56.10 50.83
CA ILE A 459 35.09 -55.55 49.83
C ILE A 459 36.41 -56.31 49.84
N ASN A 460 37.09 -56.36 48.68
CA ASN A 460 38.31 -57.15 48.48
C ASN A 460 39.54 -56.68 49.30
N ALA A 461 39.62 -55.39 49.66
CA ALA A 461 40.71 -54.82 50.45
C ALA A 461 40.31 -53.48 51.11
N ARG A 462 40.89 -53.18 52.29
CA ARG A 462 40.72 -51.89 53.00
C ARG A 462 41.46 -50.74 52.27
N THR A 463 40.93 -50.30 51.13
CA THR A 463 41.52 -49.24 50.29
C THR A 463 40.46 -48.21 49.87
N GLN A 464 40.89 -46.96 49.64
CA GLN A 464 40.01 -45.90 49.15
C GLN A 464 39.32 -46.30 47.82
N ALA A 465 40.05 -46.97 46.92
CA ALA A 465 39.53 -47.43 45.64
C ALA A 465 38.44 -48.50 45.79
N ALA A 466 38.64 -49.50 46.66
CA ALA A 466 37.64 -50.55 46.90
C ALA A 466 36.37 -50.00 47.57
N VAL A 467 36.52 -49.13 48.58
CA VAL A 467 35.40 -48.44 49.22
C VAL A 467 34.63 -47.57 48.21
N LYS A 468 35.34 -46.81 47.37
CA LYS A 468 34.75 -46.00 46.30
C LYS A 468 33.96 -46.85 45.31
N ALA A 469 34.52 -47.96 44.85
CA ALA A 469 33.87 -48.86 43.90
C ALA A 469 32.60 -49.49 44.49
N ALA A 470 32.65 -49.98 45.74
CA ALA A 470 31.48 -50.54 46.42
C ALA A 470 30.39 -49.47 46.68
N MET A 471 30.79 -48.27 47.10
CA MET A 471 29.90 -47.13 47.32
C MET A 471 29.16 -46.69 46.03
N LEU A 472 29.86 -46.61 44.89
CA LEU A 472 29.27 -46.29 43.59
C LEU A 472 28.47 -47.45 42.98
N SER A 473 28.77 -48.71 43.34
CA SER A 473 27.99 -49.89 42.95
C SER A 473 26.64 -49.95 43.70
N LYS A 474 26.63 -49.59 45.00
CA LYS A 474 25.43 -49.54 45.84
C LYS A 474 24.56 -48.31 45.57
N ASN A 475 25.18 -47.13 45.47
CA ASN A 475 24.50 -45.85 45.26
C ASN A 475 24.53 -45.48 43.77
N THR A 476 23.78 -46.20 42.93
CA THR A 476 23.81 -46.03 41.46
C THR A 476 23.48 -44.61 41.00
N ASN A 477 22.66 -43.88 41.77
CA ASN A 477 22.36 -42.47 41.56
C ASN A 477 23.57 -41.52 41.72
N LEU A 478 24.70 -41.98 42.26
CA LEU A 478 25.97 -41.25 42.33
C LEU A 478 26.86 -41.49 41.10
N GLN A 479 26.53 -42.43 40.21
CA GLN A 479 27.37 -42.72 39.04
C GLN A 479 27.41 -41.57 38.02
N ASN A 480 26.37 -40.72 38.03
CA ASN A 480 26.26 -39.49 37.22
C ASN A 480 26.90 -38.25 37.89
N VAL A 481 27.47 -38.38 39.08
CA VAL A 481 28.31 -37.36 39.73
C VAL A 481 29.74 -37.49 39.19
N ASP A 482 30.55 -36.41 39.19
CA ASP A 482 31.97 -36.54 38.88
C ASP A 482 32.67 -37.44 39.91
N GLN A 483 32.87 -38.69 39.51
CA GLN A 483 33.41 -39.72 40.38
C GLN A 483 34.81 -39.38 40.88
N ASN A 484 35.58 -38.55 40.17
CA ASN A 484 36.94 -38.18 40.54
C ASN A 484 37.02 -37.21 41.73
N ARG A 485 35.91 -36.50 42.03
CA ARG A 485 35.85 -35.51 43.11
C ARG A 485 35.34 -36.06 44.45
N PHE A 486 35.00 -37.35 44.52
CA PHE A 486 34.81 -38.05 45.81
C PHE A 486 36.13 -38.26 46.54
N THR A 487 36.22 -37.72 47.75
CA THR A 487 37.31 -38.03 48.70
C THR A 487 36.85 -39.12 49.65
N ILE A 488 37.68 -40.14 49.83
CA ILE A 488 37.43 -41.27 50.74
C ILE A 488 38.51 -41.27 51.83
N THR A 489 38.11 -41.06 53.08
CA THR A 489 38.99 -41.12 54.25
C THR A 489 38.67 -42.37 55.04
N LEU A 490 39.50 -43.41 54.91
CA LEU A 490 39.46 -44.59 55.78
C LEU A 490 39.73 -44.16 57.23
N ASP A 491 39.12 -44.83 58.21
CA ASP A 491 39.46 -44.58 59.63
C ASP A 491 40.95 -44.92 59.89
N THR A 492 41.60 -44.16 60.76
CA THR A 492 43.01 -44.34 61.13
C THR A 492 43.26 -45.64 61.87
N ASP A 493 42.25 -46.17 62.56
CA ASP A 493 42.30 -47.48 63.19
C ASP A 493 42.09 -48.58 62.13
N ALA A 494 43.15 -49.34 61.83
CA ALA A 494 43.13 -50.40 60.84
C ALA A 494 42.22 -51.59 61.20
N SER A 495 41.81 -51.73 62.46
CA SER A 495 40.84 -52.75 62.90
C SER A 495 39.40 -52.36 62.55
N LYS A 496 39.11 -51.06 62.39
CA LYS A 496 37.76 -50.60 62.02
C LYS A 496 37.52 -50.66 60.52
N SER A 497 36.27 -50.95 60.19
CA SER A 497 35.81 -51.30 58.85
C SER A 497 34.82 -50.25 58.32
N ASN A 498 35.20 -48.98 58.48
CA ASN A 498 34.45 -47.78 58.18
C ASN A 498 35.29 -46.77 57.37
N ALA A 499 34.61 -45.86 56.67
CA ALA A 499 35.23 -44.73 55.97
C ALA A 499 34.29 -43.52 55.94
N LYS A 500 34.88 -42.33 55.85
CA LYS A 500 34.20 -41.06 55.61
C LYS A 500 34.25 -40.71 54.13
N VAL A 501 33.14 -40.25 53.58
CA VAL A 501 32.98 -39.82 52.19
C VAL A 501 32.61 -38.33 52.18
N THR A 502 33.35 -37.55 51.40
CA THR A 502 33.01 -36.16 51.08
C THR A 502 33.07 -35.93 49.58
N HIS A 503 32.32 -34.94 49.09
CA HIS A 503 32.36 -34.51 47.69
C HIS A 503 32.08 -33.00 47.63
N PRO A 504 32.89 -32.20 46.92
CA PRO A 504 32.87 -30.73 47.02
C PRO A 504 31.55 -30.07 46.61
N ASP A 505 30.75 -30.71 45.76
CA ASP A 505 29.45 -30.18 45.30
C ASP A 505 28.27 -30.49 46.26
N PHE A 506 28.50 -31.28 47.32
CA PHE A 506 27.49 -31.61 48.31
C PHE A 506 27.82 -31.01 49.68
N ALA A 507 26.80 -30.85 50.52
CA ALA A 507 26.97 -30.43 51.91
C ALA A 507 27.17 -31.66 52.83
N GLY A 508 28.13 -31.55 53.75
CA GLY A 508 28.38 -32.55 54.80
C GLY A 508 29.29 -33.71 54.38
N GLU A 509 29.51 -34.59 55.35
CA GLU A 509 30.29 -35.81 55.26
C GLU A 509 29.36 -37.00 55.57
N VAL A 510 29.58 -38.14 54.93
CA VAL A 510 28.82 -39.37 55.18
C VAL A 510 29.77 -40.50 55.55
N GLU A 511 29.52 -41.13 56.69
CA GLU A 511 30.19 -42.37 57.08
C GLU A 511 29.53 -43.59 56.41
N VAL A 512 30.38 -44.51 55.94
CA VAL A 512 30.01 -45.77 55.29
C VAL A 512 30.78 -46.93 55.91
N SER A 513 30.18 -48.11 55.88
CA SER A 513 30.59 -49.33 56.58
C SER A 513 30.80 -50.47 55.57
N PHE A 514 31.75 -51.35 55.85
CA PHE A 514 32.09 -52.49 55.00
C PHE A 514 32.65 -53.64 55.84
N SER A 515 32.82 -54.83 55.26
CA SER A 515 33.70 -55.88 55.79
C SER A 515 34.82 -56.17 54.78
N VAL A 516 35.99 -56.59 55.25
CA VAL A 516 37.11 -56.93 54.36
C VAL A 516 37.11 -58.43 54.09
N GLN A 517 37.15 -58.82 52.81
CA GLN A 517 37.26 -60.21 52.40
C GLN A 517 38.60 -60.79 52.88
N LEU A 518 38.55 -61.85 53.68
CA LEU A 518 39.75 -62.53 54.17
C LEU A 518 40.58 -63.06 52.99
N LYS A 519 41.90 -63.07 53.12
CA LYS A 519 42.77 -63.68 52.10
C LYS A 519 42.76 -65.19 52.26
N LEU A 520 42.78 -65.93 51.16
CA LEU A 520 42.96 -67.38 51.22
C LEU A 520 44.31 -67.74 51.87
N GLU A 521 45.29 -66.83 51.78
CA GLU A 521 46.62 -66.87 52.42
C GLU A 521 46.56 -66.98 53.96
N SER A 522 45.51 -66.42 54.59
CA SER A 522 45.31 -66.56 56.04
C SER A 522 44.66 -67.90 56.46
N ILE A 523 44.31 -68.75 55.50
CA ILE A 523 43.77 -70.10 55.73
C ILE A 523 44.78 -71.16 55.26
N LEU A 524 45.35 -70.99 54.06
CA LEU A 524 46.39 -71.84 53.47
C LEU A 524 47.75 -71.12 53.48
N THR A 525 48.41 -71.14 54.64
CA THR A 525 49.76 -70.59 54.82
C THR A 525 50.79 -71.35 53.96
N SER A 526 51.94 -70.74 53.71
CA SER A 526 52.99 -71.31 52.83
C SER A 526 53.45 -72.72 53.23
N THR A 527 53.49 -73.04 54.53
CA THR A 527 53.88 -74.37 55.03
C THR A 527 52.83 -75.46 54.81
N GLN A 528 51.57 -75.08 54.55
CA GLN A 528 50.46 -76.00 54.26
C GLN A 528 50.31 -76.29 52.76
N ARG A 529 51.15 -75.70 51.90
CA ARG A 529 51.01 -75.80 50.44
C ARG A 529 51.48 -77.13 49.84
N ASP A 530 52.29 -77.91 50.56
CA ASP A 530 52.61 -79.27 50.14
C ASP A 530 51.63 -80.29 50.76
N LEU A 531 50.83 -80.93 49.90
CA LEU A 531 49.97 -82.04 50.31
C LEU A 531 50.75 -83.36 50.43
N GLY A 532 52.01 -83.43 49.99
CA GLY A 532 52.86 -84.61 50.11
C GLY A 532 52.43 -85.71 49.13
N LYS A 533 52.35 -86.96 49.60
CA LYS A 533 51.91 -88.09 48.75
C LYS A 533 50.39 -88.20 48.71
N LEU A 534 49.83 -88.19 47.50
CA LEU A 534 48.42 -88.45 47.19
C LEU A 534 48.29 -89.77 46.42
N PRO A 535 47.16 -90.50 46.54
CA PRO A 535 46.96 -91.77 45.83
C PRO A 535 46.79 -91.60 44.31
N GLU A 536 46.33 -90.43 43.85
CA GLU A 536 46.05 -90.13 42.45
C GLU A 536 46.09 -88.61 42.19
N ARG A 537 46.10 -88.22 40.91
CA ARG A 537 45.98 -86.82 40.46
C ARG A 537 44.51 -86.48 40.15
N SER A 538 43.68 -86.40 41.19
CA SER A 538 42.26 -86.00 41.09
C SER A 538 41.92 -84.82 42.00
N VAL A 539 40.87 -84.07 41.65
CA VAL A 539 40.36 -82.95 42.47
C VAL A 539 39.89 -83.45 43.84
N ASP A 540 39.26 -84.63 43.89
CA ASP A 540 38.75 -85.19 45.14
C ASP A 540 39.86 -85.75 46.02
N ALA A 541 40.95 -86.30 45.47
CA ALA A 541 42.14 -86.66 46.25
C ALA A 541 42.78 -85.41 46.90
N VAL A 542 42.87 -84.31 46.15
CA VAL A 542 43.36 -83.01 46.66
C VAL A 542 42.43 -82.46 47.75
N ARG A 543 41.11 -82.41 47.51
CA ARG A 543 40.10 -81.93 48.48
C ARG A 543 40.09 -82.79 49.75
N LYS A 544 40.14 -84.11 49.61
CA LYS A 544 40.23 -85.07 50.72
C LYS A 544 41.51 -84.87 51.54
N ALA A 545 42.65 -84.63 50.90
CA ALA A 545 43.90 -84.35 51.60
C ALA A 545 43.89 -83.02 52.36
N LEU A 546 43.31 -81.95 51.80
CA LEU A 546 43.12 -80.66 52.49
C LEU A 546 42.27 -80.83 53.77
N LEU A 547 41.23 -81.68 53.73
CA LEU A 547 40.41 -82.02 54.89
C LEU A 547 41.16 -82.91 55.89
N THR A 548 41.79 -84.00 55.42
CA THR A 548 42.49 -84.97 56.29
C THR A 548 43.71 -84.36 56.99
N LYS A 549 44.45 -83.46 56.32
CA LYS A 549 45.52 -82.66 56.95
C LYS A 549 45.01 -81.52 57.85
N LYS A 550 43.69 -81.35 58.00
CA LYS A 550 43.05 -80.25 58.77
C LYS A 550 43.46 -78.84 58.31
N ILE A 551 43.76 -78.69 57.02
CA ILE A 551 44.19 -77.40 56.43
C ILE A 551 42.99 -76.46 56.27
N ILE A 552 41.84 -77.00 55.82
CA ILE A 552 40.61 -76.23 55.58
C ILE A 552 39.51 -76.51 56.61
N SER A 553 39.78 -77.26 57.68
CA SER A 553 38.78 -77.63 58.69
C SER A 553 38.37 -76.50 59.64
N SER A 554 38.98 -75.31 59.51
CA SER A 554 38.55 -74.06 60.16
C SER A 554 37.46 -73.32 59.36
N LEU A 555 37.22 -73.70 58.11
CA LEU A 555 36.18 -73.14 57.26
C LEU A 555 34.82 -73.77 57.53
N THR A 556 33.73 -73.02 57.36
CA THR A 556 32.36 -73.58 57.44
C THR A 556 32.11 -74.59 56.29
N PRO A 557 31.13 -75.51 56.41
CA PRO A 557 30.78 -76.42 55.33
C PRO A 557 30.37 -75.73 54.01
N GLU A 558 29.90 -74.48 54.09
CA GLU A 558 29.57 -73.63 52.94
C GLU A 558 30.85 -73.08 52.30
N GLN A 559 31.73 -72.46 53.10
CA GLN A 559 33.04 -71.98 52.65
C GLN A 559 33.90 -73.09 52.02
N GLN A 560 33.80 -74.33 52.52
CA GLN A 560 34.48 -75.50 51.95
C GLN A 560 33.91 -75.91 50.57
N GLN A 561 32.61 -75.73 50.33
CA GLN A 561 31.99 -75.94 49.01
C GLN A 561 32.38 -74.82 48.03
N HIS A 562 32.53 -73.60 48.54
CA HIS A 562 33.04 -72.45 47.79
C HIS A 562 34.55 -72.50 47.48
N LEU A 563 35.26 -73.58 47.83
CA LEU A 563 36.63 -73.83 47.37
C LEU A 563 36.64 -74.50 45.99
N LYS A 564 37.04 -73.72 44.98
CA LYS A 564 37.37 -74.21 43.63
C LYS A 564 38.81 -74.73 43.63
N ILE A 565 39.03 -75.90 43.05
CA ILE A 565 40.33 -76.56 42.93
C ILE A 565 40.55 -76.91 41.48
N GLU A 566 41.63 -76.42 40.87
CA GLU A 566 41.97 -76.62 39.46
C GLU A 566 43.35 -77.30 39.36
N LEU A 567 43.38 -78.52 38.81
CA LEU A 567 44.64 -79.26 38.60
C LEU A 567 45.43 -78.63 37.45
N ILE A 568 46.68 -78.25 37.68
CA ILE A 568 47.56 -77.72 36.62
C ILE A 568 47.95 -78.87 35.68
N GLU A 569 47.79 -78.67 34.37
CA GLU A 569 48.00 -79.72 33.38
C GLU A 569 49.43 -80.29 33.43
N ASN A 570 49.55 -81.62 33.33
CA ASN A 570 50.81 -82.38 33.32
C ASN A 570 51.75 -82.10 34.50
N LYS A 571 51.22 -81.60 35.63
CA LYS A 571 51.94 -81.36 36.88
C LYS A 571 51.21 -81.93 38.09
N ASN A 572 51.98 -82.13 39.17
CA ASN A 572 51.48 -82.36 40.53
C ASN A 572 51.31 -81.02 41.27
N GLU A 573 50.66 -80.06 40.61
CA GLU A 573 50.31 -78.73 41.11
C GLU A 573 48.79 -78.57 41.01
N ALA A 574 48.17 -77.83 41.94
CA ALA A 574 46.79 -77.39 41.81
C ALA A 574 46.63 -75.95 42.32
N ASP A 575 45.76 -75.18 41.68
CA ASP A 575 45.37 -73.85 42.15
C ASP A 575 44.04 -73.92 42.91
N ILE A 576 44.01 -73.29 44.08
CA ILE A 576 42.83 -73.19 44.96
C ILE A 576 42.37 -71.74 44.98
N SER A 577 41.09 -71.50 44.76
CA SER A 577 40.45 -70.18 44.84
C SER A 577 39.07 -70.28 45.48
N SER A 578 38.46 -69.14 45.83
CA SER A 578 37.11 -69.11 46.43
C SER A 578 36.32 -67.86 46.05
N SER A 579 34.99 -67.92 46.18
CA SER A 579 34.13 -66.73 46.22
C SER A 579 34.27 -65.95 47.53
N ASP A 580 34.65 -66.63 48.62
CA ASP A 580 34.55 -66.09 49.98
C ASP A 580 35.89 -65.50 50.47
N PHE A 581 36.97 -65.86 49.79
CA PHE A 581 38.35 -65.48 50.12
C PHE A 581 39.06 -64.86 48.93
N SER A 582 39.81 -63.80 49.16
CA SER A 582 40.59 -63.12 48.13
C SER A 582 41.91 -63.85 47.82
N GLY A 583 42.21 -63.98 46.52
CA GLY A 583 43.44 -64.58 45.99
C GLY A 583 43.35 -66.06 45.65
N THR A 584 44.31 -66.52 44.84
CA THR A 584 44.47 -67.92 44.41
C THR A 584 45.77 -68.47 44.97
N ILE A 585 45.76 -69.72 45.45
CA ILE A 585 46.90 -70.38 46.08
C ILE A 585 47.26 -71.64 45.33
N ARG A 586 48.50 -71.68 44.84
CA ARG A 586 49.09 -72.91 44.31
C ARG A 586 49.55 -73.82 45.44
N ILE A 587 49.16 -75.07 45.34
CA ILE A 587 49.62 -76.18 46.17
C ILE A 587 50.38 -77.19 45.32
N THR A 588 51.29 -77.93 45.97
CA THR A 588 52.08 -79.01 45.37
C THR A 588 51.70 -80.35 45.98
N PHE A 589 52.00 -81.43 45.26
CA PHE A 589 51.93 -82.79 45.76
C PHE A 589 52.87 -83.71 44.98
N SER A 590 52.84 -84.99 45.33
CA SER A 590 53.43 -86.10 44.59
C SER A 590 52.39 -87.21 44.50
N VAL A 591 52.29 -87.89 43.36
CA VAL A 591 51.42 -89.07 43.24
C VAL A 591 52.20 -90.30 43.70
N GLN A 592 51.55 -91.18 44.47
CA GLN A 592 52.15 -92.41 44.93
C GLN A 592 52.25 -93.43 43.78
N SER A 593 53.46 -93.62 43.27
CA SER A 593 53.80 -94.78 42.43
C SER A 593 53.54 -96.08 43.20
N TYR A 594 52.88 -97.02 42.53
CA TYR A 594 52.75 -98.42 42.91
C TYR A 594 53.74 -99.27 42.08
#